data_AF-A0A952LSQ7-F1
#
_entry.id   AF-A0A952LSQ7-F1
#
_cell.length_a   1.000
_cell.length_b   1.000
_cell.length_c   1.000
_cell.angle_alpha   90.00
_cell.angle_beta   90.00
_cell.angle_gamma   90.00
#
_symmetry.space_group_name_H-M   'P 1'
#
loop_
_entity.id
_entity.type
_entity.pdbx_description
1 polymer ?
#
loop_
_entity_poly.entity_id
_entity_poly.type
_entity_poly.pdbx_seq_one_letter_code
_entity_poly.pdbx_strand_id
1 'polypeptide(L)'
;MTRTLRWSIIALFAIFLILFINLSTGTTKAAADIDWIDVAGEGGTSILMAVWWWVLLAARPAGKVSNFIISGIFLLFLGSLQDTLDEFVNTLAYGFSLPDAESIMMPLGMFLLTLGLLFWKEEQKVIDNLLLSREGYFRDHRTVDSLTHLADIRYLKNNITMAFERSKNSQQPLTLLLIDLDDFHSINRRFGFKEG
;
A
#
# COMPACT_ATOMS: atom_id res chain seq x y z
N MET A 1 21.24 8.00 5.99
CA MET A 1 20.18 8.95 5.62
C MET A 1 18.85 8.20 5.51
N THR A 2 17.85 8.55 6.31
CA THR A 2 16.54 7.85 6.28
C THR A 2 15.85 8.09 4.93
N ARG A 3 15.04 7.12 4.48
CA ARG A 3 14.30 7.23 3.20
C ARG A 3 13.46 8.52 3.16
N THR A 4 12.78 8.83 4.25
CA THR A 4 11.97 10.05 4.39
C THR A 4 12.81 11.29 4.18
N LEU A 5 13.98 11.39 4.80
CA LEU A 5 14.88 12.54 4.62
C LEU A 5 15.35 12.70 3.17
N ARG A 6 15.65 11.59 2.47
CA ARG A 6 16.01 11.62 1.04
C ARG A 6 14.90 12.20 0.19
N TRP A 7 13.69 11.70 0.36
CA TRP A 7 12.52 12.17 -0.39
C TRP A 7 12.16 13.61 -0.03
N SER A 8 12.26 14.02 1.23
CA SER A 8 12.04 15.41 1.63
C SER A 8 13.03 16.36 0.96
N ILE A 9 14.31 15.99 0.85
CA ILE A 9 15.31 16.82 0.15
C ILE A 9 15.01 16.91 -1.35
N ILE A 10 14.64 15.79 -1.99
CA ILE A 10 14.22 15.77 -3.39
C ILE A 10 12.99 16.67 -3.60
N ALA A 11 12.00 16.59 -2.71
CA ALA A 11 10.80 17.40 -2.77
C ALA A 11 11.09 18.89 -2.63
N LEU A 12 11.87 19.28 -1.62
CA LEU A 12 12.27 20.68 -1.43
C LEU A 12 13.03 21.23 -2.64
N PHE A 13 13.94 20.42 -3.21
CA PHE A 13 14.68 20.82 -4.40
C PHE A 13 13.77 20.97 -5.63
N ALA A 14 12.85 20.03 -5.85
CA ALA A 14 11.91 20.10 -6.98
C ALA A 14 10.94 21.29 -6.86
N ILE A 15 10.38 21.53 -5.68
CA ILE A 15 9.52 22.69 -5.41
C ILE A 15 10.29 23.99 -5.64
N PHE A 16 11.52 24.08 -5.10
CA PHE A 16 12.37 25.24 -5.34
C PHE A 16 12.62 25.47 -6.83
N LEU A 17 12.93 24.41 -7.58
CA LEU A 17 13.18 24.50 -9.02
C LEU A 17 11.94 24.98 -9.79
N ILE A 18 10.76 24.42 -9.49
CA ILE A 18 9.50 24.83 -10.10
C ILE A 18 9.22 26.32 -9.83
N LEU A 19 9.30 26.74 -8.57
CA LEU A 19 9.09 28.14 -8.19
C LEU A 19 10.12 29.07 -8.84
N PHE A 20 11.39 28.68 -8.83
CA PHE A 20 12.48 29.45 -9.43
C PHE A 20 12.27 29.65 -10.93
N ILE A 21 11.92 28.59 -11.66
CA ILE A 21 11.68 28.69 -13.09
C ILE A 21 10.44 29.56 -13.37
N ASN A 22 9.29 29.31 -12.72
CA ASN A 22 8.08 30.14 -12.92
C ASN A 22 8.35 31.64 -12.67
N LEU A 23 9.04 31.98 -11.58
CA LEU A 23 9.33 33.38 -11.24
C LEU A 23 10.42 34.01 -12.09
N SER A 24 11.28 33.23 -12.74
CA SER A 24 12.35 33.75 -13.61
C SER A 24 11.93 33.90 -15.07
N THR A 25 10.95 33.11 -15.53
CA THR A 25 10.47 33.13 -16.92
C THR A 25 9.09 33.78 -17.07
N GLY A 26 8.32 33.86 -15.99
CA GLY A 26 6.96 34.36 -16.00
C GLY A 26 6.80 35.73 -15.35
N THR A 27 5.64 36.34 -15.61
CA THR A 27 5.18 37.57 -14.97
C THR A 27 3.96 37.29 -14.13
N THR A 28 3.81 37.96 -12.99
CA THR A 28 2.66 37.76 -12.11
C THR A 28 1.38 38.26 -12.77
N LYS A 29 0.31 37.46 -12.74
CA LYS A 29 -1.02 37.91 -13.17
C LYS A 29 -1.54 39.04 -12.27
N ALA A 30 -2.37 39.91 -12.82
CA ALA A 30 -3.11 40.87 -12.00
C ALA A 30 -4.20 40.13 -11.22
N ALA A 31 -4.55 40.59 -10.02
CA ALA A 31 -5.54 39.92 -9.17
C ALA A 31 -6.93 39.77 -9.82
N ALA A 32 -7.25 40.59 -10.82
CA ALA A 32 -8.50 40.51 -11.59
C ALA A 32 -8.49 39.39 -12.64
N ASP A 33 -7.31 38.94 -13.06
CA ASP A 33 -7.13 37.87 -14.05
C ASP A 33 -6.95 36.50 -13.39
N ILE A 34 -7.01 36.44 -12.05
CA ILE A 34 -6.88 35.21 -11.27
C ILE A 34 -8.23 34.49 -11.21
N ASP A 35 -8.31 33.27 -11.73
CA ASP A 35 -9.43 32.36 -11.50
C ASP A 35 -9.35 31.71 -10.11
N TRP A 36 -10.09 32.27 -9.17
CA TRP A 36 -10.13 31.79 -7.79
C TRP A 36 -10.77 30.40 -7.63
N ILE A 37 -11.58 29.94 -8.58
CA ILE A 37 -12.16 28.60 -8.54
C ILE A 37 -11.07 27.58 -8.86
N ASP A 38 -10.27 27.83 -9.89
CA ASP A 38 -9.16 26.96 -10.29
C ASP A 38 -8.06 26.96 -9.21
N VAL A 39 -7.72 28.12 -8.64
CA VAL A 39 -6.82 28.20 -7.46
C VAL A 39 -7.29 27.28 -6.33
N ALA A 40 -8.58 27.28 -6.02
CA ALA A 40 -9.12 26.45 -4.95
C ALA A 40 -9.14 24.96 -5.32
N GLY A 41 -9.52 24.64 -6.56
CA GLY A 41 -9.62 23.27 -7.07
C GLY A 41 -8.26 22.60 -7.25
N GLU A 42 -7.37 23.22 -8.02
CA GLU A 42 -6.04 22.72 -8.32
C GLU A 42 -5.13 22.82 -7.09
N GLY A 43 -5.18 23.96 -6.37
CA GLY A 43 -4.39 24.16 -5.16
C GLY A 43 -4.82 23.18 -4.05
N GLY A 44 -6.12 22.95 -3.91
CA GLY A 44 -6.66 21.91 -3.02
C GLY A 44 -6.18 20.51 -3.43
N THR A 45 -6.17 20.20 -4.72
CA THR A 45 -5.68 18.93 -5.26
C THR A 45 -4.20 18.74 -4.97
N SER A 46 -3.38 19.77 -5.17
CA SER A 46 -1.94 19.76 -4.86
C SER A 46 -1.68 19.48 -3.38
N ILE A 47 -2.42 20.14 -2.48
CA ILE A 47 -2.31 19.89 -1.04
C ILE A 47 -2.66 18.43 -0.70
N LEU A 48 -3.75 17.89 -1.25
CA LEU A 48 -4.15 16.50 -1.01
C LEU A 48 -3.08 15.51 -1.50
N MET A 49 -2.51 15.73 -2.69
CA MET A 49 -1.43 14.91 -3.22
C MET A 49 -0.19 14.96 -2.32
N ALA A 50 0.18 16.13 -1.78
CA ALA A 50 1.29 16.27 -0.83
C ALA A 50 1.02 15.51 0.49
N VAL A 51 -0.21 15.59 1.01
CA VAL A 51 -0.62 14.85 2.22
C VAL A 51 -0.53 13.35 1.98
N TRP A 52 -1.10 12.85 0.87
CA TRP A 52 -1.04 11.42 0.53
C TRP A 52 0.39 10.94 0.34
N TRP A 53 1.24 11.75 -0.29
CA TRP A 53 2.66 11.46 -0.45
C TRP A 53 3.36 11.31 0.90
N TRP A 54 3.13 12.23 1.83
CA TRP A 54 3.71 12.18 3.18
C TRP A 54 3.21 10.97 3.98
N VAL A 55 1.90 10.68 3.92
CA VAL A 55 1.30 9.49 4.56
C VAL A 55 1.95 8.21 4.03
N LEU A 56 2.14 8.10 2.71
CA LEU A 56 2.79 6.93 2.10
C LEU A 56 4.25 6.77 2.54
N LEU A 57 4.98 7.88 2.67
CA LEU A 57 6.34 7.88 3.19
C LEU A 57 6.43 7.41 4.65
N ALA A 58 5.41 7.69 5.46
CA ALA A 58 5.34 7.25 6.85
C ALA A 58 4.85 5.81 7.00
N ALA A 59 3.84 5.39 6.23
CA ALA A 59 3.14 4.13 6.42
C ALA A 59 3.82 2.92 5.76
N ARG A 60 4.50 3.09 4.62
CA ARG A 60 5.00 1.97 3.80
C ARG A 60 6.44 1.60 4.17
N PRO A 61 6.83 0.31 4.23
CA PRO A 61 8.24 -0.06 4.33
C PRO A 61 9.03 0.35 3.07
N ALA A 62 10.34 0.51 3.23
CA ALA A 62 11.23 0.84 2.11
C ALA A 62 11.35 -0.34 1.14
N GLY A 63 11.11 -0.10 -0.15
CA GLY A 63 11.13 -1.14 -1.17
C GLY A 63 10.86 -0.58 -2.57
N LYS A 64 11.12 -1.40 -3.60
CA LYS A 64 10.94 -1.01 -5.02
C LYS A 64 9.48 -0.62 -5.31
N VAL A 65 8.53 -1.40 -4.81
CA VAL A 65 7.08 -1.16 -4.98
C VAL A 65 6.68 0.16 -4.35
N SER A 66 7.07 0.39 -3.09
CA SER A 66 6.81 1.66 -2.40
C SER A 66 7.43 2.84 -3.14
N ASN A 67 8.62 2.69 -3.73
CA ASN A 67 9.23 3.77 -4.52
C ASN A 67 8.42 4.09 -5.79
N PHE A 68 7.84 3.11 -6.49
CA PHE A 68 6.96 3.40 -7.64
C PHE A 68 5.72 4.20 -7.23
N ILE A 69 5.06 3.79 -6.15
CA ILE A 69 3.87 4.50 -5.64
C ILE A 69 4.24 5.92 -5.18
N ILE A 70 5.31 6.06 -4.38
CA ILE A 70 5.79 7.34 -3.87
C ILE A 70 6.20 8.27 -5.01
N SER A 71 6.96 7.78 -6.00
CA SER A 71 7.33 8.55 -7.20
C SER A 71 6.10 8.97 -8.00
N GLY A 72 5.12 8.08 -8.18
CA GLY A 72 3.90 8.37 -8.91
C GLY A 72 3.09 9.50 -8.27
N ILE A 73 2.79 9.38 -6.97
CA ILE A 73 2.09 10.44 -6.22
C ILE A 73 2.92 11.72 -6.18
N PHE A 74 4.25 11.62 -6.08
CA PHE A 74 5.13 12.80 -6.10
C PHE A 74 5.04 13.56 -7.42
N LEU A 75 5.04 12.88 -8.57
CA LEU A 75 4.87 13.52 -9.87
C LEU A 75 3.48 14.13 -10.04
N LEU A 76 2.42 13.47 -9.54
CA LEU A 76 1.07 14.04 -9.53
C LEU A 76 1.00 15.31 -8.67
N PHE A 77 1.69 15.32 -7.52
CA PHE A 77 1.85 16.51 -6.69
C PHE A 77 2.58 17.63 -7.45
N LEU A 78 3.71 17.34 -8.11
CA LEU A 78 4.44 18.37 -8.86
C LEU A 78 3.65 18.91 -10.05
N GLY A 79 2.92 18.04 -10.76
CA GLY A 79 2.03 18.45 -11.86
C GLY A 79 0.92 19.36 -11.36
N SER A 80 0.15 18.94 -10.36
CA SER A 80 -0.91 19.78 -9.77
C SER A 80 -0.39 21.05 -9.09
N LEU A 81 0.83 21.05 -8.56
CA LEU A 81 1.47 22.28 -8.07
C LEU A 81 1.80 23.25 -9.22
N GLN A 82 2.28 22.73 -10.35
CA GLN A 82 2.56 23.55 -11.53
C GLN A 82 1.27 24.13 -12.13
N ASP A 83 0.21 23.33 -12.20
CA ASP A 83 -1.16 23.72 -12.57
C ASP A 83 -1.59 24.92 -11.73
N THR A 84 -1.60 24.78 -10.40
CA THR A 84 -1.97 25.88 -9.48
C THR A 84 -1.12 27.15 -9.65
N LEU A 85 0.16 27.00 -10.03
CA LEU A 85 1.06 28.13 -10.19
C LEU A 85 0.82 28.92 -11.48
N ASP A 86 0.29 28.28 -12.51
CA ASP A 86 0.00 28.96 -13.78
C ASP A 86 -1.11 30.01 -13.60
N GLU A 87 -1.95 29.86 -12.58
CA GLU A 87 -3.00 30.81 -12.27
C GLU A 87 -2.44 32.11 -11.68
N PHE A 88 -1.27 32.05 -11.04
CA PHE A 88 -0.59 33.24 -10.51
C PHE A 88 0.47 33.82 -11.45
N VAL A 89 0.99 33.00 -12.38
CA VAL A 89 2.16 33.36 -13.19
C VAL A 89 1.91 33.09 -14.67
N ASN A 90 1.87 34.16 -15.46
CA ASN A 90 1.90 34.09 -16.92
C ASN A 90 3.29 33.69 -17.39
N THR A 91 3.46 32.48 -17.90
CA THR A 91 4.73 32.06 -18.50
C THR A 91 4.86 32.65 -19.91
N LEU A 92 5.94 33.38 -20.19
CA LEU A 92 6.19 33.92 -21.53
C LEU A 92 6.48 32.78 -22.52
N ALA A 93 5.60 32.62 -23.51
CA ALA A 93 5.67 31.57 -24.52
C ALA A 93 6.86 31.76 -25.48
N TYR A 94 8.04 31.31 -25.08
CA TYR A 94 9.15 31.03 -25.99
C TYR A 94 9.54 29.54 -25.86
N GLY A 95 8.84 28.67 -26.58
CA GLY A 95 9.12 27.22 -26.62
C GLY A 95 8.37 26.38 -25.59
N PHE A 96 8.95 25.22 -25.21
CA PHE A 96 8.40 24.31 -24.19
C PHE A 96 8.34 25.05 -22.84
N SER A 97 7.14 25.45 -22.46
CA SER A 97 6.89 26.23 -21.25
C SER A 97 6.65 25.26 -20.08
N LEU A 98 6.89 25.71 -18.85
CA LEU A 98 6.62 24.87 -17.67
C LEU A 98 5.17 24.35 -17.57
N PRO A 99 4.13 25.10 -17.99
CA PRO A 99 2.78 24.54 -18.11
C PRO A 99 2.72 23.32 -19.03
N ASP A 100 3.52 23.27 -20.11
CA ASP A 100 3.62 22.08 -20.97
C ASP A 100 4.29 20.88 -20.25
N ALA A 101 5.03 21.13 -19.16
CA ALA A 101 5.63 20.09 -18.35
C ALA A 101 4.58 19.33 -17.51
N GLU A 102 3.49 20.00 -17.10
CA GLU A 102 2.38 19.40 -16.36
C GLU A 102 1.71 18.28 -17.19
N SER A 103 1.52 18.54 -18.50
CA SER A 103 1.07 17.55 -19.49
C SER A 103 1.94 16.28 -19.61
N ILE A 104 3.20 16.31 -19.14
CA ILE A 104 4.08 15.13 -19.07
C ILE A 104 4.11 14.54 -17.66
N MET A 105 4.19 15.40 -16.64
CA MET A 105 4.30 14.98 -15.25
C MET A 105 3.07 14.20 -14.80
N MET A 106 1.87 14.65 -15.16
CA MET A 106 0.64 13.98 -14.73
C MET A 106 0.51 12.57 -15.32
N PRO A 107 0.57 12.33 -16.65
CA PRO A 107 0.49 10.98 -17.21
C PRO A 107 1.62 10.07 -16.73
N LEU A 108 2.84 10.60 -16.59
CA LEU A 108 3.96 9.83 -16.07
C LEU A 108 3.74 9.42 -14.61
N GLY A 109 3.22 10.34 -13.79
CA GLY A 109 2.82 10.08 -12.40
C GLY A 109 1.76 8.98 -12.31
N MET A 110 0.72 9.07 -13.13
CA MET A 110 -0.34 8.04 -13.24
C MET A 110 0.23 6.68 -13.66
N PHE A 111 1.15 6.66 -14.64
CA PHE A 111 1.78 5.43 -15.11
C PHE A 111 2.63 4.76 -14.02
N LEU A 112 3.49 5.52 -13.34
CA LEU A 112 4.30 5.00 -12.23
C LEU A 112 3.44 4.53 -11.06
N LEU A 113 2.38 5.28 -10.72
CA LEU A 113 1.43 4.88 -9.69
C LEU A 113 0.73 3.57 -10.07
N THR A 114 0.29 3.44 -11.31
CA THR A 114 -0.35 2.22 -11.83
C THR A 114 0.58 1.01 -11.72
N LEU A 115 1.83 1.14 -12.16
CA LEU A 115 2.84 0.07 -11.99
C LEU A 115 3.07 -0.25 -10.51
N GLY A 116 3.17 0.78 -9.66
CA GLY A 116 3.32 0.62 -8.21
C GLY A 116 2.18 -0.15 -7.58
N LEU A 117 0.93 0.13 -7.98
CA LEU A 117 -0.26 -0.56 -7.50
C LEU A 117 -0.33 -2.01 -7.99
N LEU A 118 0.07 -2.28 -9.24
CA LEU A 118 0.15 -3.65 -9.77
C LEU A 118 1.17 -4.49 -9.01
N PHE A 119 2.37 -3.94 -8.77
CA PHE A 119 3.37 -4.65 -7.97
C PHE A 119 2.97 -4.77 -6.51
N TRP A 120 2.26 -3.78 -5.97
CA TRP A 120 1.73 -3.87 -4.61
C TRP A 120 0.67 -4.94 -4.48
N LYS A 121 -0.16 -5.16 -5.49
CA LYS A 121 -1.10 -6.28 -5.51
C LYS A 121 -0.38 -7.63 -5.39
N GLU A 122 0.75 -7.80 -6.08
CA GLU A 122 1.55 -9.03 -5.94
C GLU A 122 2.25 -9.13 -4.58
N GLU A 123 2.78 -8.01 -4.06
CA GLU A 123 3.33 -7.93 -2.70
C GLU A 123 2.29 -8.33 -1.65
N GLN A 124 1.04 -7.87 -1.81
CA GLN A 124 -0.06 -8.21 -0.91
C GLN A 124 -0.36 -9.70 -0.92
N LYS A 125 -0.38 -10.36 -2.10
CA LYS A 125 -0.59 -11.83 -2.15
C LYS A 125 0.49 -12.60 -1.40
N VAL A 126 1.74 -12.16 -1.47
CA VAL A 126 2.85 -12.80 -0.75
C VAL A 126 2.67 -12.63 0.76
N ILE A 127 2.30 -11.42 1.20
CA ILE A 127 1.99 -11.14 2.61
C ILE A 127 0.81 -11.99 3.06
N ASP A 128 -0.27 -12.06 2.28
CA ASP A 128 -1.46 -12.85 2.60
C ASP A 128 -1.12 -14.34 2.72
N ASN A 129 -0.30 -14.89 1.81
CA ASN A 129 0.16 -16.29 1.89
C ASN A 129 1.05 -16.54 3.12
N LEU A 130 1.90 -15.58 3.49
CA LEU A 130 2.72 -15.67 4.68
C LEU A 130 1.87 -15.62 5.96
N LEU A 131 0.87 -14.74 6.00
CA LEU A 131 -0.12 -14.67 7.08
C LEU A 131 -0.91 -15.98 7.15
N LEU A 132 -1.40 -16.50 6.03
CA LEU A 132 -2.09 -17.80 5.99
C LEU A 132 -1.22 -18.97 6.44
N SER A 133 0.08 -18.93 6.16
CA SER A 133 1.03 -19.98 6.56
C SER A 133 1.43 -19.88 8.04
N ARG A 134 1.47 -18.66 8.59
CA ARG A 134 1.73 -18.42 10.03
C ARG A 134 0.49 -18.61 10.89
N GLU A 135 -0.66 -18.23 10.36
CA GLU A 135 -1.95 -18.42 11.00
C GLU A 135 -2.49 -19.83 10.75
N GLY A 136 -2.02 -20.59 9.76
CA GLY A 136 -2.54 -21.93 9.51
C GLY A 136 -4.04 -21.93 9.21
N TYR A 137 -4.48 -21.19 8.20
CA TYR A 137 -5.88 -21.21 7.73
C TYR A 137 -6.94 -20.76 8.77
N PHE A 138 -6.63 -19.84 9.67
CA PHE A 138 -7.59 -19.23 10.62
C PHE A 138 -8.48 -18.17 9.95
N ARG A 139 -9.13 -18.52 8.84
CA ARG A 139 -10.15 -17.68 8.21
C ARG A 139 -11.57 -18.23 8.37
N ASP A 140 -11.80 -18.87 9.51
CA ASP A 140 -13.13 -19.00 10.09
C ASP A 140 -12.98 -18.68 11.58
N HIS A 141 -13.55 -17.56 12.04
CA HIS A 141 -13.46 -17.11 13.45
C HIS A 141 -14.25 -18.04 14.42
N ARG A 142 -14.37 -19.33 14.11
CA ARG A 142 -15.21 -20.30 14.84
C ARG A 142 -14.66 -21.74 14.89
N THR A 143 -13.47 -22.03 14.37
CA THR A 143 -13.03 -23.44 14.21
C THR A 143 -11.62 -23.70 14.70
N VAL A 144 -11.20 -23.03 15.76
CA VAL A 144 -9.96 -23.35 16.46
C VAL A 144 -10.29 -23.48 17.93
N ASP A 145 -9.87 -24.59 18.51
CA ASP A 145 -10.03 -24.83 19.93
C ASP A 145 -9.21 -23.80 20.72
N SER A 146 -9.87 -23.07 21.62
CA SER A 146 -9.26 -21.95 22.35
C SER A 146 -8.21 -22.38 23.38
N LEU A 147 -8.18 -23.68 23.73
CA LEU A 147 -7.25 -24.22 24.73
C LEU A 147 -5.96 -24.70 24.06
N THR A 148 -6.08 -25.42 22.95
CA THR A 148 -4.96 -26.11 22.28
C THR A 148 -4.44 -25.39 21.05
N HIS A 149 -5.19 -24.41 20.51
CA HIS A 149 -4.94 -23.75 19.23
C HIS A 149 -4.85 -24.73 18.03
N LEU A 150 -5.32 -25.97 18.22
CA LEU A 150 -5.47 -26.95 17.15
C LEU A 150 -6.76 -26.72 16.38
N ALA A 151 -6.79 -27.21 15.15
CA ALA A 151 -7.95 -27.08 14.29
C ALA A 151 -9.15 -27.89 14.84
N ASP A 152 -10.35 -27.30 14.81
CA ASP A 152 -11.59 -27.91 15.31
C ASP A 152 -12.00 -29.17 14.50
N ILE A 153 -12.87 -30.01 15.08
CA ILE A 153 -13.38 -31.25 14.49
C ILE A 153 -14.03 -31.04 13.12
N ARG A 154 -14.63 -29.87 12.88
CA ARG A 154 -15.19 -29.49 11.58
C ARG A 154 -14.12 -29.34 10.51
N TYR A 155 -12.98 -28.76 10.87
CA TYR A 155 -11.82 -28.64 9.98
C TYR A 155 -11.21 -30.01 9.69
N LEU A 156 -11.06 -30.87 10.71
CA LEU A 156 -10.55 -32.22 10.53
C LEU A 156 -11.41 -33.01 9.53
N LYS A 157 -12.75 -32.96 9.66
CA LYS A 157 -13.68 -33.63 8.74
C LYS A 157 -13.49 -33.17 7.30
N ASN A 158 -13.45 -31.86 7.05
CA ASN A 158 -13.28 -31.32 5.69
C ASN A 158 -11.92 -31.73 5.08
N ASN A 159 -10.84 -31.69 5.87
CA ASN A 159 -9.52 -32.07 5.40
C ASN A 159 -9.39 -33.57 5.13
N ILE A 160 -10.01 -34.41 5.96
CA ILE A 160 -10.09 -35.84 5.71
C ILE A 160 -10.80 -36.10 4.38
N THR A 161 -11.95 -35.47 4.13
CA THR A 161 -12.67 -35.62 2.85
C THR A 161 -11.82 -35.22 1.65
N MET A 162 -11.16 -34.06 1.71
CA MET A 162 -10.27 -33.60 0.62
C MET A 162 -9.05 -34.53 0.43
N ALA A 163 -8.45 -34.99 1.53
CA ALA A 163 -7.32 -35.91 1.49
C ALA A 163 -7.71 -37.28 0.93
N PHE A 164 -8.91 -37.78 1.23
CA PHE A 164 -9.46 -39.00 0.65
C PHE A 164 -9.66 -38.88 -0.86
N GLU A 165 -10.28 -37.80 -1.34
CA GLU A 165 -10.45 -37.56 -2.79
C GLU A 165 -9.10 -37.45 -3.50
N ARG A 166 -8.13 -36.76 -2.88
CA ARG A 166 -6.77 -36.65 -3.42
C ARG A 166 -6.07 -38.01 -3.47
N SER A 167 -6.13 -38.79 -2.39
CA SER A 167 -5.55 -40.15 -2.33
C SER A 167 -6.13 -41.06 -3.41
N LYS A 168 -7.45 -41.01 -3.62
CA LYS A 168 -8.15 -41.76 -4.66
C LYS A 168 -7.67 -41.40 -6.07
N ASN A 169 -7.51 -40.10 -6.34
CA ASN A 169 -7.12 -39.60 -7.65
C ASN A 169 -5.61 -39.76 -7.95
N SER A 170 -4.76 -39.67 -6.93
CA SER A 170 -3.30 -39.71 -7.09
C SER A 170 -2.66 -41.04 -6.69
N GLN A 171 -3.46 -42.04 -6.30
CA GLN A 171 -3.00 -43.37 -5.86
C GLN A 171 -1.92 -43.32 -4.76
N GLN A 172 -1.94 -42.26 -3.94
CA GLN A 172 -1.01 -42.10 -2.82
C GLN A 172 -1.63 -42.58 -1.51
N PRO A 173 -0.88 -43.30 -0.65
CA PRO A 173 -1.40 -43.79 0.62
C PRO A 173 -1.72 -42.62 1.56
N LEU A 174 -2.92 -42.62 2.13
CA LEU A 174 -3.36 -41.70 3.18
C LEU A 174 -3.24 -42.39 4.54
N THR A 175 -2.60 -41.73 5.50
CA THR A 175 -2.50 -42.20 6.90
C THR A 175 -3.21 -41.22 7.82
N LEU A 176 -4.00 -41.75 8.76
CA LEU A 176 -4.66 -40.99 9.83
C LEU A 176 -4.10 -41.46 11.18
N LEU A 177 -3.56 -40.54 11.97
CA LEU A 177 -3.09 -40.80 13.33
C LEU A 177 -4.05 -40.15 14.31
N LEU A 178 -4.59 -40.95 15.24
CA LEU A 178 -5.37 -40.47 16.38
C LEU A 178 -4.50 -40.59 17.62
N ILE A 179 -4.41 -39.51 18.39
CA ILE A 179 -3.64 -39.41 19.63
C ILE A 179 -4.63 -39.07 20.75
N ASP A 180 -4.56 -39.80 21.85
CA ASP A 180 -5.34 -39.56 23.07
C ASP A 180 -4.40 -39.54 24.29
N LEU A 181 -4.81 -38.86 25.35
CA LEU A 181 -4.07 -38.80 26.61
C LEU A 181 -4.63 -39.82 27.59
N ASP A 182 -3.84 -40.84 27.91
CA ASP A 182 -4.24 -41.89 28.85
C ASP A 182 -4.49 -41.33 30.26
N ASP A 183 -5.65 -41.68 30.83
CA ASP A 183 -6.07 -41.35 32.20
C ASP A 183 -5.99 -39.84 32.56
N PHE A 184 -6.22 -38.95 31.60
CA PHE A 184 -6.18 -37.50 31.82
C PHE A 184 -7.12 -37.02 32.95
N HIS A 185 -8.19 -37.77 33.24
CA HIS A 185 -9.09 -37.47 34.36
C HIS A 185 -8.38 -37.56 35.73
N SER A 186 -7.40 -38.45 35.92
CA SER A 186 -6.66 -38.53 37.20
C SER A 186 -5.77 -37.31 37.42
N ILE A 187 -5.19 -36.77 36.35
CA ILE A 187 -4.41 -35.52 36.36
C ILE A 187 -5.30 -34.35 36.80
N ASN A 188 -6.47 -34.20 36.17
CA ASN A 188 -7.43 -33.15 36.52
C ASN A 188 -7.91 -33.23 37.97
N ARG A 189 -8.13 -34.43 38.51
CA ARG A 189 -8.52 -34.62 39.92
C ARG A 189 -7.39 -34.27 40.89
N ARG A 190 -6.14 -34.51 40.52
CA ARG A 190 -4.98 -34.36 41.41
C ARG A 190 -4.40 -32.96 41.42
N PHE A 191 -4.40 -32.27 40.28
CA PHE A 191 -3.75 -30.96 40.11
C PHE A 191 -4.73 -29.83 39.78
N GLY A 192 -5.98 -30.16 39.44
CA GLY A 192 -7.04 -29.19 39.14
C GLY A 192 -7.09 -28.80 37.66
N PHE A 193 -8.25 -28.29 37.25
CA PHE A 193 -8.62 -28.03 35.85
C PHE A 193 -7.81 -26.93 35.15
N LYS A 194 -7.01 -26.13 35.89
CA LYS A 194 -6.12 -25.14 35.28
C LYS A 194 -4.78 -25.73 34.84
N GLU A 195 -4.38 -26.85 35.44
CA GLU A 195 -3.08 -27.49 35.23
C GLU A 195 -3.14 -28.65 34.23
N GLY A 196 -4.34 -29.22 34.00
CA GLY A 196 -4.61 -30.13 32.89
C GLY A 196 -5.12 -29.35 31.69
#